data_AF-A0A182SP61-F1
#
_entry.id   AF-A0A182SP61-F1
#
_cell.length_a   1.000
_cell.length_b   1.000
_cell.length_c   1.000
_cell.angle_alpha   90.00
_cell.angle_beta   90.00
_cell.angle_gamma   90.00
#
_symmetry.space_group_name_H-M   'P 1'
#
loop_
_entity.id
_entity.type
_entity.pdbx_description
1 polymer ?
#
loop_
_entity_poly.entity_id
_entity_poly.type
_entity_poly.pdbx_seq_one_letter_code
_entity_poly.pdbx_strand_id
1 'polypeptide(L)'
;MSTRWYPIYQRGNPQLRVFLPNFWLKLVRSEQKQPPNVVQFACSMEMTRHDVKSYLENIYKIPVVNVRTRIALGNTKRDLVLGYITKEEDTKLAYVTLPNTMKFDFPDIFPTDAKKKIEDDKKSLDDAKKNHKKFLDKNKDRPGTPGWFSI
;
A
#
# COMPACT_ATOMS: atom_id res chain seq x y z
N MET A 1 -7.91 -12.60 -15.90
CA MET A 1 -8.81 -13.76 -15.77
C MET A 1 -9.47 -13.79 -14.41
N SER A 2 -10.79 -13.69 -14.32
CA SER A 2 -11.54 -13.84 -13.06
C SER A 2 -11.24 -15.21 -12.42
N THR A 3 -11.44 -15.34 -11.11
CA THR A 3 -11.39 -16.64 -10.39
C THR A 3 -12.47 -17.64 -10.88
N ARG A 4 -13.39 -17.18 -11.73
CA ARG A 4 -14.46 -17.97 -12.33
C ARG A 4 -13.95 -18.71 -13.57
N TRP A 5 -14.59 -19.83 -13.86
CA TRP A 5 -14.31 -20.61 -15.06
C TRP A 5 -14.77 -19.83 -16.30
N TYR A 6 -13.85 -19.67 -17.26
CA TYR A 6 -14.15 -19.01 -18.52
C TYR A 6 -14.84 -20.00 -19.47
N PRO A 7 -15.88 -19.57 -20.19
CA PRO A 7 -16.50 -20.41 -21.21
C PRO A 7 -15.48 -20.69 -22.32
N ILE A 8 -15.45 -21.93 -22.78
CA ILE A 8 -14.54 -22.36 -23.84
C ILE A 8 -14.96 -21.68 -25.15
N TYR A 9 -13.99 -21.03 -25.81
CA TYR A 9 -14.23 -20.40 -27.10
C TYR A 9 -14.14 -21.45 -28.23
N GLN A 10 -15.16 -21.50 -29.08
CA GLN A 10 -15.15 -22.22 -30.35
C GLN A 10 -15.26 -21.23 -31.52
N ARG A 11 -14.73 -21.59 -32.69
CA ARG A 11 -14.74 -20.69 -33.85
C ARG A 11 -16.19 -20.39 -34.26
N GLY A 12 -16.55 -19.11 -34.30
CA GLY A 12 -17.92 -18.65 -34.56
C GLY A 12 -18.71 -18.28 -33.30
N ASN A 13 -18.18 -18.56 -32.10
CA ASN A 13 -18.81 -18.10 -30.87
C ASN A 13 -18.79 -16.57 -30.75
N PRO A 14 -19.77 -15.98 -30.06
CA PRO A 14 -19.81 -14.55 -29.81
C PRO A 14 -18.61 -14.08 -28.98
N GLN A 15 -18.33 -12.79 -29.07
CA GLN A 15 -17.31 -12.14 -28.25
C GLN A 15 -17.62 -12.31 -26.76
N LEU A 16 -16.64 -12.77 -25.99
CA LEU A 16 -16.74 -12.86 -24.54
C LEU A 16 -16.92 -11.47 -23.92
N ARG A 17 -17.94 -11.33 -23.07
CA ARG A 17 -18.22 -10.11 -22.31
C ARG A 17 -18.30 -10.42 -20.82
N VAL A 18 -17.73 -9.54 -20.01
CA VAL A 18 -17.75 -9.64 -18.55
C VAL A 18 -18.43 -8.40 -18.00
N PHE A 19 -19.60 -8.56 -17.39
CA PHE A 19 -20.39 -7.45 -16.86
C PHE A 19 -19.97 -7.07 -15.43
N LEU A 20 -19.65 -8.05 -14.61
CA LEU A 20 -19.29 -7.88 -13.21
C LEU A 20 -17.91 -8.49 -12.95
N PRO A 21 -16.83 -7.76 -13.28
CA PRO A 21 -15.47 -8.25 -13.08
C PRO A 21 -15.15 -8.33 -11.57
N ASN A 22 -14.64 -9.48 -11.13
CA ASN A 22 -14.11 -9.65 -9.77
C ASN A 22 -12.62 -9.28 -9.71
N PHE A 23 -12.31 -8.05 -10.12
CA PHE A 23 -10.94 -7.55 -10.15
C PHE A 23 -10.81 -6.30 -9.30
N TRP A 24 -9.65 -6.16 -8.68
CA TRP A 24 -9.25 -4.96 -7.98
C TRP A 24 -7.97 -4.40 -8.62
N LEU A 25 -7.88 -3.08 -8.60
CA LEU A 25 -6.76 -2.30 -9.10
C LEU A 25 -6.53 -1.15 -8.12
N LYS A 26 -5.36 -1.13 -7.48
CA LYS A 26 -4.96 -0.16 -6.46
C LYS A 26 -3.91 0.76 -7.05
N LEU A 27 -4.10 2.06 -6.92
CA LEU A 27 -3.09 3.06 -7.28
C LEU A 27 -1.99 3.06 -6.21
N VAL A 28 -0.73 2.87 -6.61
CA VAL A 28 0.41 2.78 -5.70
C VAL A 28 1.44 3.82 -6.05
N ARG A 29 2.01 4.49 -5.04
CA ARG A 29 3.11 5.43 -5.24
C ARG A 29 4.33 4.68 -5.74
N SER A 30 4.97 5.18 -6.80
CA SER A 30 6.18 4.54 -7.31
C SER A 30 7.34 4.72 -6.33
N GLU A 31 8.08 3.64 -6.09
CA GLU A 31 9.29 3.64 -5.26
C GLU A 31 10.46 4.35 -5.94
N GLN A 32 10.54 4.19 -7.27
CA GLN A 32 11.58 4.76 -8.10
C GLN A 32 11.02 5.91 -8.92
N LYS A 33 11.86 6.88 -9.27
CA LYS A 33 11.44 8.01 -10.10
C LYS A 33 11.02 7.51 -11.48
N GLN A 34 9.74 7.66 -11.80
CA GLN A 34 9.18 7.32 -13.12
C GLN A 34 8.96 8.58 -13.96
N PRO A 35 8.83 8.44 -15.29
CA PRO A 35 8.34 9.51 -16.14
C PRO A 35 6.95 9.99 -15.68
N PRO A 36 6.61 11.28 -15.88
CA PRO A 36 5.36 11.85 -15.37
C PRO A 36 4.10 11.29 -16.03
N ASN A 37 4.23 10.62 -17.17
CA ASN A 37 3.12 9.95 -17.86
C ASN A 37 2.99 8.47 -17.49
N VAL A 38 3.82 7.95 -16.57
CA VAL A 38 3.79 6.56 -16.12
C VAL A 38 3.16 6.48 -14.74
N VAL A 39 2.04 5.74 -14.66
CA VAL A 39 1.33 5.50 -13.41
C VAL A 39 1.50 4.04 -13.01
N GLN A 40 1.77 3.81 -11.73
CA GLN A 40 1.95 2.48 -11.18
C GLN A 40 0.69 2.03 -10.43
N PHE A 41 0.25 0.82 -10.73
CA PHE A 41 -0.87 0.17 -10.06
C PHE A 41 -0.45 -1.19 -9.52
N ALA A 42 -1.03 -1.61 -8.41
CA ALA A 42 -1.08 -3.00 -8.00
C ALA A 42 -2.41 -3.61 -8.48
N CYS A 43 -2.38 -4.80 -9.05
CA CYS A 43 -3.56 -5.47 -9.59
C CYS A 43 -3.62 -6.93 -9.17
N SER A 44 -4.81 -7.54 -9.37
CA SER A 44 -5.00 -8.96 -9.10
C SER A 44 -4.07 -9.82 -9.96
N MET A 45 -3.60 -10.93 -9.39
CA MET A 45 -2.61 -11.83 -10.00
C MET A 45 -3.08 -12.44 -11.30
N GLU A 46 -4.38 -12.52 -11.54
CA GLU A 46 -4.94 -13.12 -12.73
C GLU A 46 -5.15 -12.10 -13.86
N MET A 47 -5.09 -10.79 -13.58
CA MET A 47 -5.32 -9.76 -14.60
C MET A 47 -4.20 -9.73 -15.65
N THR A 48 -4.60 -9.61 -16.91
CA THR A 48 -3.67 -9.41 -18.04
C THR A 48 -3.49 -7.92 -18.36
N ARG A 49 -2.49 -7.59 -19.19
CA ARG A 49 -2.29 -6.22 -19.70
C ARG A 49 -3.51 -5.66 -20.44
N HIS A 50 -4.25 -6.53 -21.15
CA HIS A 50 -5.45 -6.16 -21.89
C HIS A 50 -6.63 -5.92 -20.95
N ASP A 51 -6.74 -6.72 -19.89
CA ASP A 51 -7.75 -6.52 -18.84
C ASP A 51 -7.53 -5.17 -18.15
N VAL A 52 -6.29 -4.85 -17.77
CA VAL A 52 -5.96 -3.56 -17.13
C VAL A 52 -6.30 -2.38 -18.05
N LYS A 53 -5.93 -2.46 -19.34
CA LYS A 53 -6.26 -1.42 -20.32
C LYS A 53 -7.78 -1.23 -20.44
N SER A 54 -8.51 -2.31 -20.68
CA SER A 54 -9.98 -2.29 -20.80
C SER A 54 -10.65 -1.78 -19.53
N TYR A 55 -10.15 -2.14 -18.35
CA TYR A 55 -10.68 -1.72 -17.06
C TYR A 55 -10.54 -0.21 -16.87
N LEU A 56 -9.36 0.36 -17.17
CA LEU A 56 -9.12 1.80 -17.07
C LEU A 56 -9.87 2.62 -18.13
N GLU A 57 -9.94 2.13 -19.37
CA GLU A 57 -10.63 2.82 -20.47
C GLU A 57 -12.16 2.76 -20.30
N ASN A 58 -12.72 1.61 -19.93
CA ASN A 58 -14.17 1.44 -19.87
C ASN A 58 -14.79 1.94 -18.57
N ILE A 59 -14.14 1.77 -17.42
CA ILE A 59 -14.69 2.17 -16.11
C ILE A 59 -14.28 3.62 -15.81
N TYR A 60 -12.98 3.92 -15.82
CA TYR A 60 -12.45 5.21 -15.41
C TYR A 60 -12.31 6.23 -16.55
N LYS A 61 -12.54 5.82 -17.80
CA LYS A 61 -12.44 6.69 -18.99
C LYS A 61 -11.05 7.32 -19.18
N ILE A 62 -10.00 6.61 -18.76
CA ILE A 62 -8.62 7.08 -18.88
C ILE A 62 -8.02 6.56 -20.18
N PRO A 63 -7.44 7.42 -21.05
CA PRO A 63 -6.77 6.96 -22.26
C PRO A 63 -5.46 6.26 -21.90
N VAL A 64 -5.28 5.02 -22.35
CA VAL A 64 -4.08 4.22 -22.06
C VAL A 64 -3.36 3.84 -23.35
N VAL A 65 -2.08 4.23 -23.44
CA VAL A 65 -1.25 3.93 -24.61
C VAL A 65 -0.71 2.51 -24.52
N ASN A 66 0.00 2.20 -23.44
CA ASN A 66 0.64 0.90 -23.24
C ASN A 66 0.62 0.49 -21.75
N VAL A 67 0.56 -0.81 -21.50
CA VAL A 67 0.57 -1.42 -20.17
C VAL A 67 1.65 -2.48 -20.11
N ARG A 68 2.57 -2.35 -19.15
CA ARG A 68 3.57 -3.37 -18.83
C ARG A 68 3.31 -3.90 -17.42
N THR A 69 3.31 -5.21 -17.25
CA THR A 69 3.05 -5.84 -15.95
C THR A 69 4.24 -6.68 -15.53
N ARG A 70 4.54 -6.71 -14.22
CA ARG A 70 5.49 -7.64 -13.61
C ARG A 70 4.90 -8.23 -12.34
N ILE A 71 5.35 -9.41 -11.95
CA ILE A 71 5.01 -10.01 -10.66
C ILE A 71 6.15 -9.67 -9.69
N ALA A 72 5.83 -9.04 -8.58
CA ALA A 72 6.76 -8.79 -7.47
C ALA A 72 6.56 -9.88 -6.42
N LEU A 73 7.60 -10.65 -6.14
CA LEU A 73 7.55 -11.65 -5.07
C LEU A 73 7.61 -10.95 -3.71
N GLY A 74 6.73 -11.36 -2.80
CA GLY A 74 6.80 -11.01 -1.38
C GLY A 74 8.01 -11.66 -0.71
N ASN A 75 8.42 -11.15 0.44
CA ASN A 75 9.58 -11.71 1.13
C ASN A 75 9.26 -13.08 1.74
N THR A 76 10.20 -14.01 1.62
CA THR A 76 10.22 -15.25 2.40
C THR A 76 11.12 -15.05 3.61
N LYS A 77 10.56 -15.12 4.81
CA LYS A 77 11.30 -14.98 6.06
C LYS A 77 11.13 -16.22 6.90
N ARG A 78 12.19 -16.64 7.57
CA ARG A 78 12.12 -17.69 8.58
C ARG A 78 11.74 -17.04 9.91
N ASP A 79 10.73 -17.59 10.57
CA ASP A 79 10.37 -17.18 11.92
C ASP A 79 11.53 -17.47 12.89
N LEU A 80 11.80 -16.53 13.79
CA LEU A 80 12.92 -16.64 14.72
C LEU A 80 12.60 -17.60 15.87
N VAL A 81 11.33 -17.71 16.26
CA VAL A 81 10.93 -18.48 17.45
C VAL A 81 10.66 -19.93 17.11
N LEU A 82 9.76 -20.19 16.16
CA LEU A 82 9.31 -21.55 15.83
C LEU A 82 10.03 -22.13 14.62
N GLY A 83 10.79 -21.31 13.88
CA GLY A 83 11.61 -21.76 12.76
C GLY A 83 10.87 -22.07 11.45
N TYR A 84 9.56 -21.84 11.39
CA TYR A 84 8.74 -21.99 10.18
C TYR A 84 9.08 -20.93 9.11
N ILE A 85 8.78 -21.20 7.84
CA ILE A 85 8.97 -20.24 6.75
C ILE A 85 7.63 -19.53 6.49
N THR A 86 7.62 -18.21 6.69
CA THR A 86 6.48 -17.35 6.35
C THR A 86 6.76 -16.64 5.04
N LYS A 87 5.81 -16.73 4.11
CA LYS A 87 5.86 -16.07 2.80
C LYS A 87 4.84 -14.92 2.79
N GLU A 88 5.31 -13.72 2.54
CA GLU A 88 4.45 -12.56 2.27
C GLU A 88 3.79 -12.71 0.88
N GLU A 89 2.60 -12.13 0.72
CA GLU A 89 1.82 -12.22 -0.52
C GLU A 89 2.56 -11.58 -1.71
N ASP A 90 2.56 -12.29 -2.84
CA ASP A 90 3.10 -11.75 -4.09
C ASP A 90 2.10 -10.75 -4.70
N THR A 91 2.59 -9.65 -5.25
CA THR A 91 1.76 -8.60 -5.85
C THR A 91 2.11 -8.41 -7.32
N LYS A 92 1.08 -8.36 -8.19
CA LYS A 92 1.28 -7.96 -9.59
C LYS A 92 1.26 -6.45 -9.69
N LEU A 93 2.31 -5.89 -10.28
CA LEU A 93 2.45 -4.46 -10.55
C LEU A 93 2.23 -4.18 -12.04
N ALA A 94 1.44 -3.16 -12.34
CA ALA A 94 1.17 -2.67 -13.68
C ALA A 94 1.68 -1.24 -13.84
N TYR A 95 2.54 -1.04 -14.82
CA TYR A 95 3.04 0.25 -15.28
C TYR A 95 2.20 0.67 -16.49
N VAL A 96 1.40 1.71 -16.31
CA VAL A 96 0.47 2.22 -17.30
C VAL A 96 1.05 3.51 -17.85
N THR A 97 1.25 3.56 -19.17
CA THR A 97 1.68 4.76 -19.87
C THR A 97 0.47 5.51 -20.40
N LEU A 98 0.33 6.74 -19.94
CA LEU A 98 -0.64 7.71 -20.43
C LEU A 98 -0.10 8.42 -21.69
N PRO A 99 -0.98 9.06 -22.48
CA PRO A 99 -0.55 9.93 -23.57
C PRO A 99 0.41 11.02 -23.07
N ASN A 100 1.35 11.44 -23.93
CA ASN A 100 2.38 12.42 -23.57
C ASN A 100 1.81 13.78 -23.14
N THR A 101 0.55 14.08 -23.49
CA THR A 101 -0.17 15.29 -23.09
C THR A 101 -0.55 15.29 -21.60
N MET A 102 -0.67 14.11 -20.97
CA MET A 102 -1.08 13.97 -19.57
C MET A 102 0.13 13.75 -18.66
N LYS A 103 0.10 14.42 -17.51
CA LYS A 103 1.05 14.22 -16.41
C LYS A 103 0.28 13.83 -15.17
N PHE A 104 0.81 12.88 -14.42
CA PHE A 104 0.24 12.39 -13.18
C PHE A 104 1.27 12.43 -12.07
N ASP A 105 0.97 13.19 -11.03
CA ASP A 105 1.72 13.20 -9.78
C ASP A 105 0.84 12.61 -8.69
N PHE A 106 1.43 11.72 -7.88
CA PHE A 106 0.69 11.05 -6.81
C PHE A 106 0.33 12.06 -5.71
N PRO A 107 -0.96 12.23 -5.37
CA PRO A 107 -1.39 13.25 -4.42
C PRO A 107 -0.90 12.95 -3.00
N ASP A 108 -0.76 14.00 -2.18
CA ASP A 108 -0.51 13.82 -0.74
C ASP A 108 -1.83 13.53 -0.02
N ILE A 109 -2.00 12.28 0.44
CA ILE A 109 -3.22 11.80 1.09
C ILE A 109 -3.25 12.18 2.59
N PHE A 110 -2.10 12.56 3.16
CA PHE A 110 -1.97 12.89 4.59
C PHE A 110 -1.74 14.40 4.78
N PRO A 111 -2.81 15.19 4.92
CA PRO A 111 -2.69 16.64 5.04
C PRO A 111 -1.95 17.06 6.32
N THR A 112 -1.51 18.32 6.32
CA THR A 112 -0.74 18.96 7.41
C THR A 112 -1.38 18.87 8.78
N ASP A 113 -2.70 18.72 8.88
CA ASP A 113 -3.40 18.69 10.16
C ASP A 113 -3.17 17.38 10.92
N ALA A 114 -2.96 16.27 10.19
CA ALA A 114 -2.50 15.03 10.80
C ALA A 114 -1.06 15.20 11.36
N LYS A 115 -0.22 16.00 10.70
CA LYS A 115 1.15 16.28 11.16
C LYS A 115 1.14 17.10 12.45
N LYS A 116 0.23 18.08 12.58
CA LYS A 116 0.05 18.87 13.82
C LYS A 116 -0.37 18.00 15.00
N LYS A 117 -1.36 17.12 14.83
CA LYS A 117 -1.78 16.18 15.88
C LYS A 117 -0.64 15.27 16.33
N ILE A 118 0.15 14.75 15.39
CA ILE A 118 1.33 13.93 15.69
C ILE A 118 2.38 14.73 16.50
N GLU A 119 2.57 16.02 16.24
CA GLU A 119 3.48 16.85 17.03
C GLU A 119 2.98 17.10 18.45
N ASP A 120 1.67 17.32 18.63
CA ASP A 120 1.09 17.54 19.96
C ASP A 120 1.10 16.25 20.80
N ASP A 121 0.84 15.10 20.17
CA ASP A 121 0.98 13.78 20.82
C ASP A 121 2.45 13.52 21.22
N LYS A 122 3.41 13.89 20.37
CA LYS A 122 4.85 13.77 20.69
C LYS A 122 5.25 14.63 21.88
N LYS A 123 4.81 15.90 21.94
CA LYS A 123 5.06 16.78 23.10
C LYS A 123 4.52 16.17 24.39
N SER A 124 3.28 15.66 24.35
CA SER A 124 2.63 15.01 25.49
C SER A 124 3.42 13.78 25.96
N LEU A 125 3.89 12.95 25.03
CA LEU A 125 4.74 11.79 25.35
C LEU A 125 6.10 12.19 25.92
N ASP A 126 6.72 13.25 25.40
CA ASP A 126 8.01 13.73 25.89
C ASP A 126 7.89 14.34 27.29
N ASP A 127 6.80 15.04 27.58
CA ASP A 127 6.54 15.55 28.92
C ASP A 127 6.23 14.44 29.92
N ALA A 128 5.50 13.40 29.50
CA ALA A 128 5.32 12.18 30.30
C ALA A 128 6.66 11.49 30.58
N LYS A 129 7.54 11.35 29.58
CA LYS A 129 8.90 10.79 29.76
C LYS A 129 9.76 11.63 30.69
N LYS A 130 9.75 12.96 30.55
CA LYS A 130 10.48 13.88 31.45
C LYS A 130 9.98 13.75 32.88
N ASN A 131 8.67 13.72 33.08
CA ASN A 131 8.07 13.56 34.41
C ASN A 131 8.42 12.20 35.02
N HIS A 132 8.38 11.12 34.23
CA HIS A 132 8.79 9.80 34.68
C HIS A 132 10.28 9.76 35.05
N LYS A 133 11.16 10.39 34.25
CA LYS A 133 12.59 10.49 34.56
C LYS A 133 12.83 11.28 35.85
N LYS A 134 12.18 12.43 36.03
CA LYS A 134 12.23 13.21 37.28
C LYS A 134 11.77 12.41 38.49
N PHE A 135 10.71 11.61 38.33
CA PHE A 135 10.21 10.73 39.38
C PHE A 135 11.23 9.64 39.76
N LEU A 136 11.85 9.00 38.78
CA LEU A 136 12.92 8.01 39.03
C LEU A 136 14.15 8.64 39.69
N ASP A 137 14.59 9.81 39.22
CA ASP A 137 15.75 10.52 39.79
C ASP A 137 15.49 10.90 41.26
N LYS A 138 14.28 11.35 41.61
CA LYS A 138 13.90 11.70 43.00
C LYS A 138 13.86 10.48 43.93
N ASN A 139 13.54 9.29 43.40
CA ASN A 139 13.39 8.07 44.19
C ASN A 139 14.63 7.15 44.15
N LYS A 140 15.71 7.57 43.47
CA LYS A 140 16.93 6.77 43.29
C LYS A 140 17.59 6.36 44.61
N ASP A 141 17.61 7.28 45.59
CA ASP A 141 18.30 7.07 46.86
C ASP A 141 17.38 6.53 47.97
N ARG A 142 16.11 6.20 47.65
CA ARG A 142 15.07 5.81 48.62
C ARG A 142 14.31 4.54 48.21
N PRO A 143 14.98 3.37 48.18
CA PRO A 143 14.31 2.10 47.88
C PRO A 143 13.33 1.70 49.00
N GLY A 144 12.09 1.35 48.64
CA GLY A 144 11.10 0.79 49.56
C GLY A 144 10.15 1.78 50.26
N THR A 145 10.37 3.09 50.12
CA THR A 145 9.44 4.12 50.64
C THR A 145 8.57 4.71 49.52
N PRO A 146 7.25 4.89 49.70
CA PRO A 146 6.40 5.54 48.70
C PRO A 146 6.84 6.98 48.43
N GLY A 147 7.01 7.35 47.15
CA GLY A 147 7.58 8.65 46.72
C GLY A 147 6.77 9.91 47.05
N TRP A 148 5.58 9.77 47.65
CA TRP A 148 4.76 10.88 48.15
C TRP A 148 5.15 11.34 49.57
N PHE A 149 5.77 10.49 50.38
CA PHE A 149 6.29 10.87 51.70
C PHE A 149 7.64 11.59 51.54
N SER A 150 7.62 12.84 51.07
CA SER A 150 8.77 13.74 51.17
C SER A 150 8.47 14.84 52.19
N ILE A 151 8.99 14.68 53.42
CA ILE A 151 9.28 15.84 54.28
C ILE A 151 10.48 16.59 53.70
#